data_AF-A0A672UP97-F1
#
_entry.id   AF-A0A672UP97-F1
#
_cell.length_a   1.000
_cell.length_b   1.000
_cell.length_c   1.000
_cell.angle_alpha   90.00
_cell.angle_beta   90.00
_cell.angle_gamma   90.00
#
_symmetry.space_group_name_H-M   'P 1'
#
loop_
_entity.id
_entity.type
_entity.pdbx_description
1 polymer ?
#
loop_
_entity_poly.entity_id
_entity_poly.type
_entity_poly.pdbx_seq_one_letter_code
_entity_poly.pdbx_strand_id
1 'polypeptide(L)'
;MTRWPRGPGLYKRRGARGAGQRAARCGAVVMGLPGAVRGLIAVLLAVLVTLGEADEAPKVEVYSRDLVTMGKENTLNCFVSGFHPPKIEISLLKNGKPMDNVKYTDLSFNDKWYFQRLAYAPFTPQQGDVYVCRVAHSAFKEPQSFQWDADF
;
A
#
# COMPACT_ATOMS: atom_id res chain seq x y z
N MET A 1 37.83 -78.06 3.67
CA MET A 1 39.20 -77.92 4.20
C MET A 1 39.22 -76.56 4.89
N THR A 2 39.44 -76.34 6.19
CA THR A 2 40.14 -77.02 7.30
C THR A 2 39.62 -76.38 8.60
N ARG A 3 39.06 -77.15 9.55
CA ARG A 3 39.65 -77.57 10.86
C ARG A 3 40.21 -76.46 11.80
N TRP A 4 39.53 -76.31 12.95
CA TRP A 4 40.00 -76.04 14.35
C TRP A 4 40.43 -74.58 14.75
N PRO A 5 40.69 -74.24 16.03
CA PRO A 5 39.70 -73.98 17.11
C PRO A 5 40.16 -72.99 18.22
N ARG A 6 39.43 -72.97 19.35
CA ARG A 6 39.87 -72.67 20.74
C ARG A 6 40.23 -71.22 21.13
N GLY A 7 39.22 -70.57 21.73
CA GLY A 7 39.27 -69.98 23.09
C GLY A 7 40.20 -68.78 23.33
N PRO A 8 40.36 -68.37 24.61
CA PRO A 8 39.34 -67.79 25.48
C PRO A 8 39.73 -66.35 25.84
N GLY A 9 38.77 -65.53 26.30
CA GLY A 9 39.14 -64.19 26.78
C GLY A 9 37.96 -63.33 27.19
N LEU A 10 37.27 -63.75 28.25
CA LEU A 10 36.45 -62.84 29.06
C LEU A 10 37.36 -61.75 29.64
N TYR A 11 37.52 -60.64 28.94
CA TYR A 11 37.91 -59.39 29.59
C TYR A 11 36.65 -58.58 29.86
N LYS A 12 36.13 -58.74 31.07
CA LYS A 12 35.05 -57.92 31.62
C LYS A 12 35.58 -56.49 31.78
N ARG A 13 35.43 -55.66 30.74
CA ARG A 13 35.66 -54.22 30.86
C ARG A 13 34.68 -53.70 31.92
N ARG A 14 35.21 -53.27 33.07
CA ARG A 14 34.44 -52.50 34.05
C ARG A 14 33.92 -51.27 33.31
N GLY A 15 32.60 -51.16 33.19
CA GLY A 15 31.96 -49.94 32.74
C GLY A 15 32.42 -48.82 33.68
N ALA A 16 33.26 -47.93 33.16
CA ALA A 16 33.43 -46.63 33.78
C ALA A 16 32.05 -45.99 33.78
N ARG A 17 31.48 -45.79 34.97
CA ARG A 17 30.31 -44.94 35.15
C ARG A 17 30.72 -43.57 34.62
N GLY A 18 30.36 -43.28 33.38
CA GLY A 18 30.42 -41.94 32.84
C GLY A 18 29.61 -41.07 33.78
N ALA A 19 30.27 -40.13 34.44
CA ALA A 19 29.59 -39.05 35.12
C ALA A 19 28.72 -38.38 34.06
N GLY A 20 27.41 -38.64 34.11
CA GLY A 20 26.45 -37.93 33.28
C GLY A 20 26.57 -36.47 33.64
N GLN A 21 27.30 -35.71 32.83
CA GLN A 21 27.24 -34.27 32.84
C GLN A 21 25.79 -33.94 32.46
N ARG A 22 24.96 -33.71 33.47
CA ARG A 22 23.72 -32.97 33.28
C ARG A 22 24.16 -31.62 32.76
N ALA A 23 24.09 -31.42 31.46
CA ALA A 23 24.15 -30.08 30.89
C ALA A 23 23.05 -29.29 31.60
N ALA A 24 23.45 -28.33 32.43
CA ALA A 24 22.51 -27.38 32.99
C ALA A 24 21.82 -26.74 31.78
N ARG A 25 20.51 -26.93 31.65
CA ARG A 25 19.70 -26.10 30.77
C ARG A 25 19.82 -24.69 31.34
N CYS A 26 20.72 -23.87 30.80
CA CYS A 26 20.60 -22.43 30.91
C CYS A 26 19.31 -22.07 30.18
N GLY A 27 18.18 -22.12 30.90
CA GLY A 27 16.98 -21.46 30.46
C GLY A 27 17.34 -19.98 30.37
N ALA A 28 17.43 -19.45 29.14
CA ALA A 28 17.50 -18.02 28.96
C ALA A 28 16.24 -17.45 29.61
N VAL A 29 16.39 -16.81 30.78
CA VAL A 29 15.34 -15.96 31.32
C VAL A 29 15.21 -14.85 30.30
N VAL A 30 14.14 -14.90 29.50
CA VAL A 30 13.77 -13.78 28.66
C VAL A 30 13.35 -12.69 29.63
N MET A 31 14.28 -11.83 30.03
CA MET A 31 13.99 -10.66 30.84
C MET A 31 13.06 -9.77 30.01
N GLY A 32 11.76 -9.89 30.27
CA GLY A 32 10.78 -8.98 29.71
C GLY A 32 11.11 -7.56 30.17
N LEU A 33 10.93 -6.59 29.27
CA LEU A 33 11.11 -5.18 29.61
C LEU A 33 10.24 -4.83 30.84
N PRO A 34 10.74 -3.97 31.76
CA PRO A 34 9.95 -3.50 32.89
C PRO A 34 8.59 -2.95 32.44
N GLY A 35 7.53 -3.15 33.22
CA GLY A 35 6.17 -2.73 32.85
C GLY A 35 6.07 -1.24 32.50
N ALA A 36 6.83 -0.39 33.20
CA ALA A 36 6.94 1.04 32.88
C ALA A 36 7.55 1.30 31.49
N VAL A 37 8.57 0.53 31.10
CA VAL A 37 9.21 0.63 29.78
C VAL A 37 8.28 0.15 28.68
N ARG A 38 7.52 -0.94 28.91
CA ARG A 38 6.47 -1.40 27.99
C ARG A 38 5.37 -0.36 27.80
N GLY A 39 4.94 0.30 28.88
CA GLY A 39 3.97 1.39 28.84
C GLY A 39 4.48 2.59 28.05
N LEU A 40 5.71 3.03 28.30
CA LEU A 40 6.35 4.13 27.57
C LEU A 40 6.50 3.81 26.08
N ILE A 41 6.89 2.59 25.71
CA ILE A 41 6.98 2.16 24.30
C ILE A 41 5.59 2.17 23.66
N ALA A 42 4.55 1.67 24.33
CA ALA A 42 3.19 1.69 23.81
C ALA A 42 2.65 3.11 23.61
N VAL A 43 2.91 4.02 24.56
CA VAL A 43 2.56 5.44 24.45
C VAL A 43 3.33 6.10 23.30
N LEU A 44 4.64 5.87 23.19
CA LEU A 44 5.45 6.43 22.10
C LEU A 44 4.98 5.93 20.73
N LEU A 45 4.67 4.63 20.59
CA LEU A 45 4.12 4.07 19.36
C LEU A 45 2.75 4.67 19.04
N ALA A 46 1.87 4.83 20.03
CA ALA A 46 0.58 5.49 19.82
C ALA A 46 0.75 6.96 19.39
N VAL A 47 1.67 7.70 20.02
CA VAL A 47 2.00 9.09 19.65
C VAL A 47 2.56 9.16 18.24
N LEU A 48 3.48 8.26 17.86
CA LEU A 48 4.02 8.16 16.50
C LEU A 48 2.94 7.85 15.47
N VAL A 49 1.96 7.00 15.78
CA VAL A 49 0.82 6.71 14.90
C VAL A 49 -0.11 7.92 14.75
N THR A 50 -0.29 8.74 15.79
CA THR A 50 -1.08 9.97 15.70
C THR A 50 -0.37 11.14 15.00
N LEU A 51 0.95 11.06 14.84
CA LEU A 51 1.77 12.02 14.08
C LEU A 51 1.83 11.69 12.58
N GLY A 52 0.81 11.01 12.04
CA GLY A 52 0.69 10.80 10.59
C GLY A 52 0.65 12.14 9.84
N GLU A 53 1.15 12.16 8.61
CA GLU A 53 1.07 13.33 7.73
C GLU A 53 -0.39 13.75 7.52
N ALA A 54 -0.63 15.07 7.57
CA ALA A 54 -1.96 15.63 7.42
C ALA A 54 -2.54 15.32 6.03
N ASP A 55 -3.87 15.25 5.97
CA ASP A 55 -4.59 15.10 4.72
C ASP A 55 -4.41 16.37 3.86
N GLU A 56 -3.86 16.20 2.66
CA GLU A 56 -3.71 17.26 1.67
C GLU A 56 -4.75 17.07 0.55
N ALA A 57 -5.50 18.13 0.28
CA ALA A 57 -6.61 18.08 -0.67
C ALA A 57 -6.12 17.97 -2.13
N PRO A 58 -6.75 17.12 -2.95
CA PRO A 58 -6.41 17.03 -4.36
C PRO A 58 -6.67 18.32 -5.15
N LYS A 59 -5.71 18.67 -6.00
CA LYS A 59 -5.87 19.62 -7.10
C LYS A 59 -6.34 18.87 -8.33
N VAL A 60 -7.37 19.39 -9.01
CA VAL A 60 -8.03 18.69 -10.10
C VAL A 60 -8.10 19.58 -11.34
N GLU A 61 -7.60 19.05 -12.45
CA GLU A 61 -7.62 19.70 -13.75
C GLU A 61 -8.36 18.79 -14.72
N VAL A 62 -9.41 19.32 -15.36
CA VAL A 62 -10.22 18.58 -16.33
C VAL A 62 -10.08 19.25 -17.69
N TYR A 63 -9.55 18.54 -18.67
CA TYR A 63 -9.19 19.11 -19.97
C TYR A 63 -9.28 18.09 -21.09
N SER A 64 -9.42 18.55 -22.32
CA SER A 64 -9.31 17.70 -23.51
C SER A 64 -7.86 17.49 -23.89
N ARG A 65 -7.52 16.30 -24.39
CA ARG A 65 -6.15 16.00 -24.82
C ARG A 65 -5.73 16.81 -26.05
N ASP A 66 -6.65 16.94 -27.00
CA ASP A 66 -6.46 17.69 -28.23
C ASP A 66 -7.38 18.92 -28.25
N LEU A 67 -7.14 19.83 -29.20
CA LEU A 67 -8.01 20.98 -29.43
C LEU A 67 -9.46 20.55 -29.66
N VAL A 68 -10.39 21.27 -29.04
CA VAL A 68 -11.81 20.94 -29.09
C VAL A 68 -12.36 21.24 -30.49
N THR A 69 -12.98 20.23 -31.09
CA THR A 69 -13.81 20.38 -32.29
C THR A 69 -15.08 19.58 -32.05
N MET A 70 -16.23 20.25 -32.08
CA MET A 70 -17.53 19.60 -31.85
C MET A 70 -17.76 18.47 -32.84
N GLY A 71 -18.19 17.31 -32.35
CA GLY A 71 -18.44 16.11 -33.16
C GLY A 71 -17.19 15.33 -33.55
N LYS A 72 -15.99 15.77 -33.20
CA LYS A 72 -14.74 15.04 -33.45
C LYS A 72 -14.30 14.26 -32.20
N GLU A 73 -13.77 13.06 -32.40
CA GLU A 73 -13.19 12.26 -31.31
C GLU A 73 -12.05 13.00 -30.61
N ASN A 74 -11.99 12.84 -29.29
CA ASN A 74 -10.97 13.39 -28.42
C ASN A 74 -10.86 12.49 -27.16
N THR A 75 -10.00 12.83 -26.21
CA THR A 75 -9.87 12.16 -24.91
C THR A 75 -10.07 13.18 -23.80
N LEU A 76 -10.99 12.90 -22.90
CA LEU A 76 -11.19 13.69 -21.69
C LEU A 76 -10.19 13.21 -20.64
N ASN A 77 -9.41 14.14 -20.09
CA ASN A 77 -8.44 13.90 -19.03
C ASN A 77 -8.96 14.54 -17.73
N CYS A 78 -8.82 13.82 -16.62
CA CYS A 78 -8.90 14.37 -15.27
C CYS A 78 -7.60 14.08 -14.54
N PHE A 79 -6.73 15.08 -14.47
CA PHE A 79 -5.47 15.00 -13.75
C PHE A 79 -5.68 15.44 -12.31
N VAL A 80 -5.38 14.55 -11.38
CA VAL A 80 -5.56 14.76 -9.94
C VAL A 80 -4.18 14.71 -9.29
N SER A 81 -3.77 15.76 -8.60
CA SER A 81 -2.41 15.90 -8.09
C SER A 81 -2.33 16.55 -6.71
N GLY A 82 -1.18 16.42 -6.06
CA GLY A 82 -0.87 17.12 -4.81
C GLY A 82 -1.60 16.58 -3.58
N PHE A 83 -2.17 15.37 -3.62
CA PHE A 83 -3.00 14.86 -2.52
C PHE A 83 -2.25 13.87 -1.62
N HIS A 84 -2.70 13.77 -0.38
CA HIS A 84 -2.26 12.77 0.61
C HIS A 84 -3.43 12.52 1.58
N PRO A 85 -3.75 11.27 2.00
CA PRO A 85 -3.10 9.98 1.69
C PRO A 85 -3.39 9.48 0.26
N PRO A 86 -2.77 8.37 -0.20
CA PRO A 86 -2.90 7.88 -1.58
C PRO A 86 -4.28 7.30 -1.94
N LYS A 87 -5.13 7.02 -0.95
CA LYS A 87 -6.46 6.44 -1.19
C LYS A 87 -7.37 7.50 -1.81
N ILE A 88 -7.78 7.27 -3.06
CA ILE A 88 -8.61 8.20 -3.82
C ILE A 88 -9.53 7.44 -4.77
N GLU A 89 -10.74 7.97 -4.98
CA GLU A 89 -11.67 7.51 -6.01
C GLU A 89 -11.89 8.63 -7.01
N ILE A 90 -11.68 8.34 -8.30
CA ILE A 90 -11.82 9.30 -9.40
C ILE A 90 -12.79 8.69 -10.40
N SER A 91 -13.79 9.45 -10.84
CA SER A 91 -14.78 9.00 -11.82
C SER A 91 -15.04 10.07 -12.88
N LEU A 92 -15.16 9.66 -14.13
CA LEU A 92 -15.57 10.53 -15.23
C LEU A 92 -17.04 10.29 -15.54
N LEU A 93 -17.80 11.38 -15.62
CA LEU A 93 -19.24 11.37 -15.84
C LEU A 93 -19.59 12.15 -17.11
N LYS A 94 -20.54 11.63 -17.88
CA LYS A 94 -21.24 12.34 -18.95
C LYS A 94 -22.71 12.46 -18.58
N ASN A 95 -23.23 13.68 -18.48
CA ASN A 95 -24.63 13.96 -18.13
C ASN A 95 -25.07 13.22 -16.84
N GLY A 96 -24.20 13.22 -15.84
CA GLY A 96 -24.44 12.55 -14.55
C GLY A 96 -24.28 11.03 -14.55
N LYS A 97 -23.99 10.38 -15.69
CA LYS A 97 -23.77 8.94 -15.80
C LYS A 97 -22.28 8.60 -15.94
N PRO A 98 -21.79 7.49 -15.35
CA PRO A 98 -20.42 7.03 -15.57
C PRO A 98 -20.09 6.88 -17.06
N MET A 99 -18.92 7.34 -17.46
CA MET A 99 -18.40 7.11 -18.80
C MET A 99 -17.86 5.69 -18.93
N ASP A 100 -18.01 5.12 -20.12
CA ASP A 100 -17.40 3.84 -20.46
C ASP A 100 -15.90 4.01 -20.77
N ASN A 101 -15.16 2.91 -20.70
CA ASN A 101 -13.74 2.85 -21.10
C ASN A 101 -12.81 3.83 -20.37
N VAL A 102 -13.16 4.23 -19.14
CA VAL A 102 -12.27 5.02 -18.27
C VAL A 102 -11.04 4.20 -17.90
N LYS A 103 -9.87 4.76 -18.17
CA LYS A 103 -8.57 4.21 -17.82
C LYS A 103 -7.87 5.12 -16.81
N TYR A 104 -6.93 4.53 -16.09
CA TYR A 104 -6.17 5.23 -15.06
C TYR A 104 -4.69 4.96 -15.28
N THR A 105 -3.87 5.97 -15.09
CA THR A 105 -2.43 5.74 -14.93
C THR A 105 -2.15 5.07 -13.59
N ASP A 106 -0.93 4.54 -13.48
CA ASP A 106 -0.38 4.19 -12.18
C ASP A 106 -0.32 5.42 -11.27
N LEU A 107 -0.44 5.17 -9.97
CA LEU A 107 -0.28 6.18 -8.95
C LEU A 107 1.21 6.53 -8.85
N SER A 108 1.54 7.82 -8.96
CA SER A 108 2.90 8.34 -8.76
C SER A 108 2.89 9.41 -7.66
N PHE A 109 4.07 9.80 -7.18
CA PHE A 109 4.21 10.79 -6.11
C PHE A 109 5.54 11.54 -6.22
N ASN A 110 5.63 12.70 -5.58
CA ASN A 110 6.86 13.48 -5.49
C ASN A 110 7.72 13.10 -4.27
N ASP A 111 8.84 13.79 -4.07
CA ASP A 111 9.75 13.63 -2.92
C ASP A 111 9.10 13.87 -1.55
N LYS A 112 7.96 14.58 -1.53
CA LYS A 112 7.14 14.88 -0.35
C LYS A 112 5.95 13.94 -0.17
N TRP A 113 5.91 12.82 -0.91
CA TRP A 113 4.80 11.86 -0.86
C TRP A 113 3.42 12.44 -1.20
N TYR A 114 3.37 13.54 -1.94
CA TYR A 114 2.12 14.00 -2.55
C TYR A 114 1.88 13.22 -3.82
N PHE A 115 0.71 12.58 -3.86
CA PHE A 115 0.32 11.65 -4.91
C PHE A 115 -0.33 12.38 -6.09
N GLN A 116 -0.26 11.72 -7.24
CA GLN A 116 -0.92 12.16 -8.47
C GLN A 116 -1.37 10.97 -9.32
N ARG A 117 -2.49 11.13 -10.03
CA ARG A 117 -3.07 10.12 -10.91
C ARG A 117 -3.89 10.79 -12.02
N LEU A 118 -3.82 10.23 -13.22
CA LEU A 118 -4.65 10.64 -14.34
C LEU A 118 -5.76 9.61 -14.57
N ALA A 119 -7.00 10.06 -14.61
CA ALA A 119 -8.13 9.31 -15.17
C ALA A 119 -8.47 9.86 -16.55
N TYR A 120 -8.71 8.99 -17.54
CA TYR A 120 -8.99 9.43 -18.90
C TYR A 120 -9.93 8.49 -19.65
N ALA A 121 -10.74 9.04 -20.57
CA ALA A 121 -11.66 8.28 -21.39
C ALA A 121 -11.83 8.92 -22.78
N PRO A 122 -12.02 8.12 -23.85
CA PRO A 122 -12.40 8.66 -25.14
C PRO A 122 -13.77 9.34 -25.04
N PHE A 123 -13.92 10.48 -25.71
CA PHE A 123 -15.21 11.17 -25.81
C PHE A 123 -15.30 11.94 -27.14
N THR A 124 -16.52 12.33 -27.47
CA THR A 124 -16.80 13.20 -28.62
C THR A 124 -17.57 14.39 -28.07
N PRO A 125 -16.96 15.60 -27.99
CA PRO A 125 -17.65 16.78 -27.50
C PRO A 125 -18.89 17.05 -28.34
N GLN A 126 -20.05 17.19 -27.68
CA GLN A 126 -21.27 17.64 -28.33
C GLN A 126 -21.85 18.82 -27.56
N GLN A 127 -22.53 19.70 -28.28
CA GLN A 127 -23.18 20.84 -27.66
C GLN A 127 -24.29 20.37 -26.71
N GLY A 128 -24.26 20.87 -25.48
CA GLY A 128 -25.22 20.53 -24.43
C GLY A 128 -24.84 19.31 -23.57
N ASP A 129 -23.81 18.54 -23.95
CA ASP A 129 -23.28 17.50 -23.08
C ASP A 129 -22.43 18.12 -21.95
N VAL A 130 -22.61 17.62 -20.73
CA VAL A 130 -21.88 18.04 -19.54
C VAL A 130 -20.95 16.91 -19.11
N TYR A 131 -19.65 17.22 -19.01
CA TYR A 131 -18.62 16.28 -18.59
C TYR A 131 -18.04 16.70 -17.25
N VAL A 132 -17.93 15.75 -16.32
CA VAL A 132 -17.52 16.02 -14.93
C VAL A 132 -16.50 14.98 -14.47
N CYS A 133 -15.42 15.43 -13.84
CA CYS A 133 -14.59 14.59 -12.99
C CYS A 133 -15.08 14.68 -11.54
N ARG A 134 -15.47 13.56 -10.95
CA ARG A 134 -15.87 13.47 -9.55
C ARG A 134 -14.79 12.74 -8.74
N VAL A 135 -14.32 13.39 -7.67
CA VAL A 135 -13.20 12.95 -6.85
C VAL A 135 -13.63 12.79 -5.40
N ALA A 136 -13.45 11.60 -4.83
CA ALA A 136 -13.60 11.34 -3.41
C ALA A 136 -12.23 11.08 -2.77
N HIS A 137 -11.92 11.86 -1.74
CA HIS A 137 -10.67 11.82 -0.99
C HIS A 137 -10.95 12.25 0.46
N SER A 138 -10.18 11.76 1.43
CA SER A 138 -10.44 11.99 2.86
C SER A 138 -10.25 13.44 3.31
N ALA A 139 -9.49 14.24 2.56
CA ALA A 139 -9.38 15.68 2.77
C ALA A 139 -10.68 16.44 2.43
N PHE A 140 -11.57 15.84 1.60
CA PHE A 140 -12.87 16.42 1.30
C PHE A 140 -13.94 15.85 2.24
N LYS A 141 -14.80 16.73 2.78
CA LYS A 141 -15.98 16.29 3.56
C LYS A 141 -16.93 15.42 2.74
N GLU A 142 -17.01 15.70 1.44
CA GLU A 142 -17.87 15.02 0.48
C GLU A 142 -17.16 14.97 -0.87
N PRO A 143 -17.48 14.00 -1.75
CA PRO A 143 -16.91 13.96 -3.09
C PRO A 143 -17.13 15.26 -3.86
N GLN A 144 -16.06 15.83 -4.42
CA GLN A 144 -16.09 17.08 -5.18
C GLN A 144 -16.26 16.80 -6.68
N SER A 145 -16.89 17.73 -7.40
CA SER A 145 -17.15 17.63 -8.84
C SER A 145 -16.52 18.81 -9.57
N PHE A 146 -15.74 18.48 -10.60
CA PHE A 146 -15.00 19.42 -11.43
C PHE A 146 -15.49 19.27 -12.86
N GLN A 147 -16.16 20.30 -13.38
CA GLN A 147 -16.72 20.27 -14.72
C GLN A 147 -15.65 20.61 -15.75
N TRP A 148 -15.66 19.90 -16.88
CA TRP A 148 -14.88 20.27 -18.06
C TRP A 148 -15.54 21.45 -18.77
N ASP A 149 -14.73 22.41 -19.19
CA ASP A 149 -15.14 23.52 -20.05
C ASP A 149 -14.34 23.47 -21.35
N ALA A 150 -15.01 23.76 -22.47
CA ALA A 150 -14.39 23.72 -23.80
C ALA A 150 -13.50 24.94 -24.07
N ASP A 151 -13.61 25.97 -23.24
CA ASP A 151 -12.94 27.26 -23.39
C ASP A 151 -11.51 27.29 -22.81
N PHE A 152 -11.01 26.17 -22.26
CA PHE A 152 -9.65 26.02 -21.73
C PHE A 152 -8.88 24.85 -22.36
#